data_AF-A0A5M8QY11-F1
#
_entry.id   AF-A0A5M8QY11-F1
#
_cell.length_a   1.000
_cell.length_b   1.000
_cell.length_c   1.000
_cell.angle_alpha   90.00
_cell.angle_beta   90.00
_cell.angle_gamma   90.00
#
_symmetry.space_group_name_H-M   'P 1'
#
loop_
_entity.id
_entity.type
_entity.pdbx_description
1 polymer ?
#
loop_
_entity_poly.entity_id
_entity_poly.type
_entity_poly.pdbx_seq_one_letter_code
_entity_poly.pdbx_strand_id
1 'polypeptide(L)'
;MTYLHFKALHIIFVVSWFAGLFYMPRLFVYHTEASERPDAERSVLFAQFAKMEKLLWNAIMTPACWLTLLFGAIMIYLNPAWLDQGWMQLKLAFVLGLLVYHFFTRKILLELQQEKFRFSSFQLRLFNEVATIFLFSIVFLVVLKNTVDWLYGVLGLVAFAIMIMTAVRMVKAARKK
;
A
#
# COMPACT_ATOMS: atom_id res chain seq x y z
N MET A 1 22.27 20.88 -8.82
CA MET A 1 21.88 19.78 -9.75
C MET A 1 21.59 18.45 -9.06
N THR A 2 22.11 18.14 -7.87
CA THR A 2 21.99 16.80 -7.22
C THR A 2 20.62 16.49 -6.59
N TYR A 3 20.00 17.45 -5.91
CA TYR A 3 18.74 17.21 -5.16
C TYR A 3 17.55 16.78 -6.05
N LEU A 4 17.34 17.44 -7.20
CA LEU A 4 16.20 17.14 -8.08
C LEU A 4 16.26 15.72 -8.65
N HIS A 5 17.46 15.19 -8.89
CA HIS A 5 17.64 13.80 -9.34
C HIS A 5 17.26 12.81 -8.24
N PHE A 6 17.72 13.04 -6.99
CA PHE A 6 17.31 12.20 -5.86
C PHE A 6 15.82 12.29 -5.59
N LYS A 7 15.20 13.48 -5.76
CA LYS A 7 13.75 13.65 -5.67
C LYS A 7 13.01 12.84 -6.73
N ALA A 8 13.47 12.88 -7.99
CA ALA A 8 12.88 12.11 -9.07
C ALA A 8 12.99 10.60 -8.81
N LEU A 9 14.17 10.12 -8.44
CA LEU A 9 14.40 8.71 -8.08
C LEU A 9 13.53 8.28 -6.91
N HIS A 10 13.47 9.09 -5.84
CA HIS A 10 12.60 8.82 -4.70
C HIS A 10 11.14 8.65 -5.13
N ILE A 11 10.61 9.57 -5.95
CA ILE A 11 9.21 9.49 -6.44
C ILE A 11 8.99 8.22 -7.26
N ILE A 12 9.92 7.86 -8.16
CA ILE A 12 9.83 6.64 -8.97
C ILE A 12 9.72 5.40 -8.06
N PHE A 13 10.59 5.29 -7.06
CA PHE A 13 10.58 4.13 -6.16
C PHE A 13 9.39 4.16 -5.19
N VAL A 14 8.89 5.31 -4.78
CA VAL A 14 7.62 5.42 -4.02
C VAL A 14 6.48 4.84 -4.86
N VAL A 15 6.36 5.24 -6.13
CA VAL A 15 5.30 4.72 -7.02
C VAL A 15 5.44 3.21 -7.21
N SER A 16 6.65 2.70 -7.48
CA SER A 16 6.90 1.26 -7.61
C SER A 16 6.59 0.49 -6.32
N TRP A 17 6.92 1.07 -5.16
CA TRP A 17 6.64 0.44 -3.87
C TRP A 17 5.14 0.38 -3.57
N PHE A 18 4.42 1.49 -3.77
CA PHE A 18 2.96 1.54 -3.59
C PHE A 18 2.21 0.66 -4.58
N ALA A 19 2.68 0.52 -5.83
CA ALA A 19 2.12 -0.44 -6.77
C ALA A 19 2.17 -1.87 -6.22
N GLY A 20 3.28 -2.25 -5.60
CA GLY A 20 3.41 -3.51 -4.88
C GLY A 20 2.47 -3.61 -3.67
N LEU A 21 2.42 -2.56 -2.83
CA LEU A 21 1.60 -2.54 -1.62
C LEU A 21 0.09 -2.61 -1.89
N PHE A 22 -0.39 -2.10 -3.02
CA PHE A 22 -1.79 -2.25 -3.45
C PHE A 22 -2.09 -3.61 -4.08
N TYR A 23 -1.12 -4.17 -4.81
CA TYR A 23 -1.37 -5.41 -5.53
C TYR A 23 -1.18 -6.65 -4.65
N MET A 24 -0.27 -6.59 -3.67
CA MET A 24 0.09 -7.71 -2.80
C MET A 24 -1.08 -8.19 -1.91
N PRO A 25 -1.80 -7.35 -1.15
CA PRO A 25 -3.00 -7.78 -0.41
C PRO A 25 -4.08 -8.33 -1.32
N ARG A 26 -4.19 -7.82 -2.56
CA ARG A 26 -5.17 -8.31 -3.51
C ARG A 26 -4.87 -9.74 -3.97
N LEU A 27 -3.59 -10.07 -4.15
CA LEU A 27 -3.18 -11.45 -4.40
C LEU A 27 -3.52 -12.34 -3.19
N PHE A 28 -3.28 -11.88 -1.97
CA PHE A 28 -3.63 -12.64 -0.75
C PHE A 28 -5.12 -12.98 -0.67
N VAL A 29 -6.00 -12.06 -1.07
CA VAL A 29 -7.45 -12.31 -1.16
C VAL A 29 -7.72 -13.48 -2.10
N TYR A 30 -7.16 -13.46 -3.31
CA TYR A 30 -7.40 -14.53 -4.29
C TYR A 30 -6.75 -15.85 -3.90
N HIS A 31 -5.59 -15.81 -3.25
CA HIS A 31 -4.93 -16.99 -2.71
C HIS A 31 -5.78 -17.63 -1.59
N THR A 32 -6.37 -16.81 -0.72
CA THR A 32 -7.28 -17.29 0.33
C THR A 32 -8.56 -17.86 -0.27
N GLU A 33 -9.18 -17.18 -1.24
CA GLU A 33 -10.38 -17.68 -1.94
C GLU A 33 -10.11 -18.97 -2.73
N ALA A 34 -8.88 -19.20 -3.19
CA ALA A 34 -8.51 -20.45 -3.84
C ALA A 34 -8.52 -21.65 -2.88
N SER A 35 -8.47 -21.44 -1.56
CA SER A 35 -8.50 -22.52 -0.56
C SER A 35 -9.87 -23.22 -0.50
N GLU A 36 -10.92 -22.53 -0.96
CA GLU A 36 -12.31 -23.02 -0.99
C GLU A 36 -12.64 -23.78 -2.31
N ARG A 37 -11.67 -23.88 -3.23
CA ARG A 37 -11.85 -24.54 -4.53
C ARG A 37 -11.61 -26.06 -4.44
N PRO A 38 -12.16 -26.85 -5.38
CA PRO A 38 -11.87 -28.29 -5.47
C PRO A 38 -10.36 -28.56 -5.62
N ASP A 39 -9.88 -29.69 -5.10
CA ASP A 39 -8.44 -29.99 -4.94
C ASP A 39 -7.60 -29.83 -6.22
N ALA A 40 -8.15 -30.23 -7.37
CA ALA A 40 -7.48 -30.12 -8.66
C ALA A 40 -7.24 -28.65 -9.07
N GLU A 41 -8.22 -27.76 -8.83
CA GLU A 41 -8.10 -26.33 -9.11
C GLU A 41 -7.24 -25.61 -8.06
N ARG A 42 -7.42 -25.99 -6.78
CA ARG A 42 -6.70 -25.40 -5.64
C ARG A 42 -5.20 -25.52 -5.80
N SER A 43 -4.69 -26.72 -6.11
CA SER A 43 -3.25 -26.98 -6.22
C SER A 43 -2.56 -26.12 -7.29
N VAL A 44 -3.20 -25.98 -8.46
CA VAL A 44 -2.71 -25.15 -9.57
C VAL A 44 -2.72 -23.67 -9.19
N LEU A 45 -3.82 -23.19 -8.59
CA LEU A 45 -3.96 -21.79 -8.19
C LEU A 45 -2.97 -21.42 -7.07
N PHE A 46 -2.77 -22.28 -6.07
CA PHE A 46 -1.83 -22.04 -4.97
C PHE A 46 -0.40 -21.91 -5.50
N ALA A 47 0.04 -22.83 -6.35
CA ALA A 47 1.36 -22.77 -6.96
C ALA A 47 1.56 -21.47 -7.75
N GLN A 48 0.54 -21.04 -8.49
CA GLN A 48 0.57 -19.81 -9.28
C GLN A 48 0.61 -18.55 -8.39
N PHE A 49 -0.27 -18.46 -7.38
CA PHE A 49 -0.30 -17.31 -6.47
C PHE A 49 0.99 -17.23 -5.65
N ALA A 50 1.47 -18.32 -5.07
CA ALA A 50 2.73 -18.35 -4.34
C ALA A 50 3.91 -17.85 -5.19
N LYS A 51 3.95 -18.23 -6.48
CA LYS A 51 4.95 -17.73 -7.43
C LYS A 51 4.81 -16.22 -7.68
N MET A 52 3.60 -15.75 -8.02
CA MET A 52 3.33 -14.34 -8.31
C MET A 52 3.65 -13.45 -7.11
N GLU A 53 3.23 -13.88 -5.93
CA GLU A 53 3.44 -13.20 -4.68
C GLU A 53 4.92 -13.09 -4.32
N LYS A 54 5.67 -14.20 -4.43
CA LYS A 54 7.12 -14.22 -4.18
C LYS A 54 7.89 -13.35 -5.17
N LEU A 55 7.48 -13.35 -6.45
CA LEU A 55 8.11 -12.53 -7.47
C LEU A 55 7.85 -11.04 -7.19
N LEU A 56 6.60 -10.66 -6.95
CA LEU A 56 6.24 -9.27 -6.64
C LEU A 56 6.99 -8.76 -5.42
N TRP A 57 7.02 -9.56 -4.34
CA TRP A 57 7.67 -9.20 -3.10
C TRP A 57 9.18 -8.98 -3.27
N ASN A 58 9.87 -9.94 -3.89
CA ASN A 58 11.34 -9.92 -3.99
C ASN A 58 11.87 -9.04 -5.12
N ALA A 59 11.20 -9.01 -6.28
CA ALA A 59 11.70 -8.29 -7.44
C ALA A 59 11.31 -6.81 -7.45
N ILE A 60 10.15 -6.46 -6.90
CA ILE A 60 9.61 -5.10 -7.01
C ILE A 60 9.48 -4.46 -5.63
N MET A 61 8.69 -5.06 -4.73
CA MET A 61 8.25 -4.37 -3.52
C MET A 61 9.38 -4.13 -2.51
N THR A 62 10.23 -5.13 -2.27
CA THR A 62 11.35 -5.01 -1.33
C THR A 62 12.46 -4.09 -1.85
N PRO A 63 12.93 -4.21 -3.12
CA PRO A 63 13.93 -3.28 -3.66
C PRO A 63 13.41 -1.84 -3.72
N ALA A 64 12.16 -1.63 -4.15
CA ALA A 64 11.56 -0.30 -4.21
C ALA A 64 11.41 0.34 -2.82
N CYS A 65 11.07 -0.44 -1.79
CA CYS A 65 11.06 0.00 -0.40
C CYS A 65 12.44 0.55 0.03
N TRP A 66 13.50 -0.25 -0.12
CA TRP A 66 14.84 0.14 0.28
C TRP A 66 15.37 1.35 -0.50
N LEU A 67 15.14 1.39 -1.81
CA LEU A 67 15.55 2.52 -2.65
C LEU A 67 14.77 3.79 -2.29
N THR A 68 13.47 3.68 -2.00
CA THR A 68 12.67 4.81 -1.49
C THR A 68 13.26 5.38 -0.21
N LEU A 69 13.59 4.52 0.76
CA LEU A 69 14.19 4.95 2.03
C LEU A 69 15.58 5.57 1.81
N LEU A 70 16.41 4.96 0.97
CA LEU A 70 17.75 5.44 0.65
C LEU A 70 17.70 6.86 0.07
N PHE A 71 16.91 7.08 -0.98
CA PHE A 71 16.81 8.41 -1.59
C PHE A 71 16.10 9.42 -0.67
N GLY A 72 15.14 8.96 0.15
CA GLY A 72 14.53 9.78 1.19
C GLY A 72 15.54 10.27 2.21
N ALA A 73 16.40 9.37 2.70
CA ALA A 73 17.47 9.68 3.65
C ALA A 73 18.52 10.62 3.04
N ILE A 74 18.93 10.39 1.79
CA ILE A 74 19.84 11.29 1.06
C ILE A 74 19.24 12.70 0.95
N MET A 75 17.96 12.83 0.63
CA MET A 75 17.30 14.13 0.54
C MET A 75 17.25 14.87 1.88
N ILE A 76 17.03 14.16 2.99
CA ILE A 76 17.09 14.72 4.35
C ILE A 76 18.51 15.13 4.71
N TYR A 77 19.52 14.31 4.40
CA TYR A 77 20.92 14.63 4.62
C TYR A 77 21.34 15.92 3.89
N LEU A 78 20.85 16.12 2.66
CA LEU A 78 21.09 17.34 1.90
C LEU A 78 20.32 18.57 2.43
N ASN A 79 19.27 18.38 3.23
CA ASN A 79 18.42 19.45 3.78
C ASN A 79 18.03 19.15 5.24
N PRO A 80 18.98 19.18 6.19
CA PRO A 80 18.73 18.75 7.57
C PRO A 80 17.67 19.58 8.29
N ALA A 81 17.51 20.85 7.92
CA ALA A 81 16.50 21.77 8.47
C ALA A 81 15.04 21.31 8.29
N TRP A 82 14.78 20.27 7.48
CA TRP A 82 13.45 19.67 7.43
C TRP A 82 13.10 18.85 8.67
N LEU A 83 14.07 18.33 9.40
CA LEU A 83 13.80 17.54 10.61
C LEU A 83 13.18 18.39 11.73
N ASP A 84 13.41 19.70 11.70
CA ASP A 84 12.82 20.66 12.62
C ASP A 84 11.37 21.02 12.25
N GLN A 85 10.89 20.59 11.07
CA GLN A 85 9.54 20.91 10.59
C GLN A 85 8.54 19.82 10.98
N GLY A 86 7.45 20.22 11.64
CA GLY A 86 6.43 19.29 12.16
C GLY A 86 5.83 18.36 11.10
N TRP A 87 5.59 18.86 9.88
CA TRP A 87 5.07 18.02 8.77
C TRP A 87 6.05 16.91 8.36
N MET A 88 7.37 17.14 8.46
CA MET A 88 8.38 16.14 8.13
C MET A 88 8.46 15.09 9.22
N GLN A 89 8.43 15.49 10.49
CA GLN A 89 8.39 14.54 11.62
C GLN A 89 7.16 13.64 11.52
N LEU A 90 5.99 14.22 11.24
CA LEU A 90 4.76 13.46 11.04
C LEU A 90 4.83 12.56 9.81
N LYS A 91 5.40 13.04 8.68
CA LYS A 91 5.64 12.21 7.50
C LYS A 91 6.52 10.99 7.85
N LEU A 92 7.60 11.19 8.60
CA LEU A 92 8.48 10.10 9.02
C LEU A 92 7.76 9.10 9.93
N ALA A 93 6.87 9.55 10.81
CA ALA A 93 6.00 8.66 11.58
C ALA A 93 5.10 7.80 10.68
N PHE A 94 4.48 8.39 9.65
CA PHE A 94 3.72 7.62 8.65
C PHE A 94 4.59 6.66 7.84
N VAL A 95 5.81 7.04 7.47
CA VAL A 95 6.75 6.15 6.77
C VAL A 95 7.15 4.97 7.67
N LEU A 96 7.38 5.20 8.97
CA LEU A 96 7.63 4.11 9.93
C LEU A 96 6.42 3.17 10.03
N GLY A 97 5.20 3.72 10.12
CA GLY A 97 3.97 2.93 10.09
C GLY A 97 3.83 2.12 8.79
N LEU A 98 4.20 2.70 7.65
CA LEU A 98 4.20 2.03 6.35
C LEU A 98 5.23 0.90 6.28
N LEU A 99 6.39 1.05 6.93
CA LEU A 99 7.37 -0.03 7.06
C LEU A 99 6.85 -1.17 7.92
N VAL A 100 6.20 -0.87 9.04
CA VAL A 100 5.52 -1.90 9.86
C VAL A 100 4.49 -2.64 9.01
N TYR A 101 3.67 -1.91 8.25
CA TYR A 101 2.70 -2.51 7.33
C TYR A 101 3.36 -3.38 6.25
N HIS A 102 4.47 -2.92 5.66
CA HIS A 102 5.26 -3.69 4.69
C HIS A 102 5.76 -5.01 5.30
N PHE A 103 6.44 -4.98 6.45
CA PHE A 103 6.92 -6.21 7.08
C PHE A 103 5.79 -7.11 7.59
N PHE A 104 4.66 -6.55 8.02
CA PHE A 104 3.47 -7.33 8.34
C PHE A 104 2.90 -8.03 7.10
N THR A 105 2.93 -7.38 5.94
CA THR A 105 2.55 -7.97 4.66
C THR A 105 3.46 -9.14 4.30
N ARG A 106 4.77 -9.05 4.59
CA ARG A 106 5.72 -10.17 4.47
C ARG A 106 5.33 -11.35 5.36
N LYS A 107 4.88 -11.08 6.58
CA LYS A 107 4.46 -12.13 7.51
C LYS A 107 3.26 -12.89 6.95
N ILE A 108 2.24 -12.17 6.44
CA ILE A 108 1.08 -12.79 5.78
C ILE A 108 1.52 -13.63 4.57
N LEU A 109 2.43 -13.12 3.73
CA LEU A 109 2.98 -13.87 2.61
C LEU A 109 3.57 -15.22 3.03
N LEU A 110 4.39 -15.23 4.09
CA LEU A 110 5.01 -16.46 4.59
C LEU A 110 3.98 -17.42 5.21
N GLU A 111 2.95 -16.90 5.87
CA GLU A 111 1.83 -17.70 6.41
C GLU A 111 1.03 -18.36 5.28
N LEU A 112 0.70 -17.61 4.21
CA LEU A 112 -0.02 -18.12 3.04
C LEU A 112 0.79 -19.19 2.28
N GLN A 113 2.10 -19.01 2.15
CA GLN A 113 2.99 -20.02 1.56
C GLN A 113 3.05 -21.32 2.36
N GLN A 114 2.69 -21.28 3.65
CA GLN A 114 2.58 -22.46 4.53
C GLN A 114 1.13 -22.95 4.62
N GLU A 115 0.24 -22.48 3.74
CA GLU A 115 -1.21 -22.78 3.74
C GLU A 115 -1.90 -22.43 5.06
N LYS A 116 -1.40 -21.42 5.79
CA LYS A 116 -2.00 -20.91 7.03
C LYS A 116 -2.85 -19.67 6.73
N PHE A 117 -4.15 -19.86 6.63
CA PHE A 117 -5.12 -18.79 6.37
C PHE A 117 -5.58 -18.14 7.66
N ARG A 118 -4.79 -17.17 8.15
CA ARG A 118 -5.14 -16.42 9.37
C ARG A 118 -6.26 -15.40 9.15
N PHE A 119 -6.33 -14.81 7.96
CA PHE A 119 -7.24 -13.71 7.64
C PHE A 119 -8.25 -14.14 6.60
N SER A 120 -9.49 -13.69 6.77
CA SER A 120 -10.53 -13.87 5.76
C SER A 120 -10.31 -12.96 4.55
N SER A 121 -10.89 -13.32 3.40
CA SER A 121 -10.89 -12.52 2.17
C SER A 121 -11.41 -11.10 2.39
N PHE A 122 -12.39 -10.91 3.27
CA PHE A 122 -12.90 -9.58 3.63
C PHE A 122 -11.87 -8.78 4.44
N GLN A 123 -11.23 -9.38 5.45
CA GLN A 123 -10.19 -8.72 6.24
C GLN A 123 -8.99 -8.31 5.38
N LEU A 124 -8.58 -9.14 4.41
CA LEU A 124 -7.50 -8.83 3.48
C LEU A 124 -7.87 -7.69 2.50
N ARG A 125 -9.14 -7.56 2.12
CA ARG A 125 -9.63 -6.39 1.36
C ARG A 125 -9.58 -5.13 2.19
N LEU A 126 -9.96 -5.19 3.47
CA LEU A 126 -9.82 -4.04 4.37
C LEU A 126 -8.35 -3.68 4.61
N PHE A 127 -7.49 -4.69 4.74
CA PHE A 127 -6.05 -4.52 4.88
C PHE A 127 -5.45 -3.76 3.69
N ASN A 128 -5.93 -4.01 2.46
CA ASN A 128 -5.54 -3.24 1.27
C ASN A 128 -5.79 -1.73 1.42
N GLU A 129 -6.92 -1.33 2.02
CA GLU A 129 -7.27 0.09 2.17
C GLU A 129 -6.33 0.84 3.12
N VAL A 130 -5.64 0.13 4.01
CA VAL A 130 -4.63 0.72 4.89
C VAL A 130 -3.50 1.37 4.07
N ALA A 131 -3.07 0.73 2.98
CA ALA A 131 -2.07 1.31 2.08
C ALA A 131 -2.57 2.62 1.44
N THR A 132 -3.87 2.70 1.11
CA THR A 132 -4.49 3.91 0.54
C THR A 132 -4.45 5.05 1.54
N ILE A 133 -4.78 4.78 2.82
CA ILE A 133 -4.73 5.78 3.88
C ILE A 133 -3.31 6.35 4.04
N PHE A 134 -2.29 5.49 4.05
CA PHE A 134 -0.89 5.95 4.09
C PHE A 134 -0.51 6.81 2.89
N LEU A 135 -0.90 6.40 1.67
CA LEU A 135 -0.61 7.17 0.45
C LEU A 135 -1.17 8.59 0.55
N PHE A 136 -2.47 8.71 0.85
CA PHE A 136 -3.13 10.01 0.94
C PHE A 136 -2.51 10.88 2.05
N SER A 137 -2.28 10.29 3.23
CA SER A 137 -1.70 11.02 4.36
C SER A 137 -0.31 11.58 4.02
N ILE A 138 0.56 10.76 3.44
CA ILE A 138 1.93 11.14 3.08
C ILE A 138 1.95 12.18 1.96
N VAL A 139 1.12 12.02 0.92
CA VAL A 139 1.08 12.96 -0.22
C VAL A 139 0.59 14.33 0.22
N PHE A 140 -0.51 14.40 0.99
CA PHE A 140 -1.03 15.68 1.50
C PHE A 140 -0.02 16.37 2.42
N LEU A 141 0.64 15.62 3.31
CA LEU A 141 1.71 16.17 4.16
C LEU A 141 2.86 16.77 3.36
N VAL A 142 3.33 16.09 2.32
CA VAL A 142 4.47 16.54 1.52
C VAL A 142 4.13 17.73 0.63
N VAL A 143 2.92 17.76 0.07
CA VAL A 143 2.49 18.81 -0.87
C VAL A 143 2.09 20.08 -0.12
N LEU A 144 1.30 19.95 0.94
CA LEU A 144 0.78 21.10 1.69
C LEU A 144 1.73 21.56 2.81
N LYS A 145 2.68 20.72 3.22
CA LYS A 145 3.67 20.99 4.27
C LYS A 145 3.03 21.46 5.59
N ASN A 146 1.86 20.92 5.89
CA ASN A 146 1.06 21.26 7.05
C ASN A 146 0.67 19.98 7.80
N THR A 147 0.78 20.01 9.13
CA THR A 147 0.52 18.88 10.03
C THR A 147 -0.96 18.51 10.14
N VAL A 148 -1.89 19.39 9.72
CA VAL A 148 -3.34 19.15 9.87
C VAL A 148 -4.00 18.71 8.55
N ASP A 149 -3.49 19.16 7.39
CA ASP A 149 -4.22 19.05 6.13
C ASP A 149 -4.39 17.61 5.59
N TRP A 150 -3.60 16.67 6.09
CA TRP A 150 -3.79 15.26 5.79
C TRP A 150 -5.12 14.71 6.31
N LEU A 151 -5.66 15.27 7.40
CA LEU A 151 -7.00 14.91 7.91
C LEU A 151 -8.08 15.24 6.88
N TYR A 152 -8.01 16.44 6.28
CA TYR A 152 -8.94 16.82 5.21
C TYR A 152 -8.76 15.95 3.97
N GLY A 153 -7.53 15.56 3.64
CA GLY A 153 -7.25 14.62 2.55
C GLY A 153 -7.88 13.23 2.77
N VAL A 154 -7.74 12.68 3.97
CA VAL A 154 -8.35 11.38 4.34
C VAL A 154 -9.88 11.48 4.40
N LEU A 155 -10.43 12.55 4.99
CA LEU A 155 -11.87 12.81 5.01
C LEU A 155 -12.43 12.94 3.59
N GLY A 156 -11.72 13.63 2.70
CA GLY A 156 -12.06 13.75 1.28
C GLY A 156 -12.09 12.40 0.56
N LEU A 157 -11.11 11.53 0.81
CA LEU A 157 -11.09 10.17 0.28
C LEU A 157 -12.30 9.35 0.76
N VAL A 158 -12.61 9.40 2.06
CA VAL A 158 -13.76 8.69 2.63
C VAL A 158 -15.07 9.19 2.02
N ALA A 159 -15.23 10.52 1.91
CA ALA A 159 -16.40 11.12 1.27
C ALA A 159 -16.53 10.69 -0.21
N PHE A 160 -15.42 10.68 -0.95
CA PHE A 160 -15.39 10.24 -2.33
C PHE A 160 -15.75 8.75 -2.49
N ALA A 161 -15.22 7.88 -1.61
CA ALA A 161 -15.55 6.46 -1.61
C ALA A 161 -17.06 6.24 -1.31
N ILE A 162 -17.62 6.97 -0.33
CA ILE A 162 -19.06 6.93 -0.03
C ILE A 162 -19.89 7.39 -1.22
N MET A 163 -19.47 8.45 -1.91
CA MET A 163 -20.14 8.99 -3.08
C MET A 163 -20.19 7.95 -4.22
N ILE A 164 -19.06 7.33 -4.55
CA ILE A 164 -18.99 6.27 -5.58
C ILE A 164 -19.88 5.09 -5.19
N MET A 165 -19.80 4.62 -3.94
CA MET A 165 -20.59 3.49 -3.48
C MET A 165 -22.10 3.78 -3.56
N THR A 166 -22.50 5.01 -3.25
CA THR A 166 -23.89 5.46 -3.39
C THR A 166 -24.31 5.51 -4.85
N ALA A 167 -23.47 6.05 -5.73
CA ALA A 167 -23.72 6.06 -7.19
C ALA A 167 -23.88 4.65 -7.76
N VAL A 168 -23.00 3.71 -7.41
CA VAL A 168 -23.08 2.32 -7.84
C VAL A 168 -24.37 1.66 -7.34
N ARG A 169 -24.77 1.91 -6.08
CA ARG A 169 -26.03 1.40 -5.53
C ARG A 169 -27.24 1.94 -6.28
N MET A 170 -27.26 3.25 -6.60
CA MET A 170 -28.33 3.87 -7.39
C MET A 170 -28.44 3.26 -8.79
N VAL A 171 -27.32 3.09 -9.50
CA VAL A 171 -27.30 2.45 -10.83
C VAL A 171 -27.80 1.00 -10.77
N LYS A 172 -27.38 0.23 -9.76
CA LYS A 172 -27.85 -1.15 -9.57
C LYS A 172 -29.34 -1.21 -9.25
N ALA A 173 -29.86 -0.26 -8.46
CA ALA A 173 -31.29 -0.17 -8.14
C ALA A 173 -32.12 0.22 -9.37
N ALA A 174 -31.62 1.15 -10.21
CA ALA A 174 -32.27 1.55 -11.45
C ALA A 174 -32.32 0.43 -12.50
N ARG A 175 -31.30 -0.44 -12.58
CA ARG A 175 -31.30 -1.63 -13.46
C ARG A 175 -32.24 -2.76 -13.03
N LYS A 176 -32.71 -2.75 -11.77
CA LYS A 176 -33.64 -3.75 -11.23
C LYS A 176 -35.11 -3.36 -11.36
N LYS A 177 -35.39 -2.12 -11.78
CA LYS A 177 -36.72 -1.65 -12.18
C LYS A 177 -36.84 -1.74 -13.70
#